data_AF-A0AAE4A3N2-F1
#
_entry.id   AF-A0AAE4A3N2-F1
#
_cell.length_a   1.000
_cell.length_b   1.000
_cell.length_c   1.000
_cell.angle_alpha   90.00
_cell.angle_beta   90.00
_cell.angle_gamma   90.00
#
_symmetry.space_group_name_H-M   'P 1'
#
loop_
_entity.id
_entity.type
_entity.pdbx_description
1 polymer ?
#
loop_
_entity_poly.entity_id
_entity_poly.type
_entity_poly.pdbx_seq_one_letter_code
_entity_poly.pdbx_strand_id
1 'polypeptide(L)'
;MEGFGGLFGDPDELQRKMAEFADQMQGAQRLAWADNAIKLAVDLTVAAVNRVNIQGSTEEQAQQIRSVMAVVFPEAVTLVREARMGLQ
;
A
#
# COMPACT_ATOMS: atom_id res chain seq x y z
N MET A 1 -5.47 -38.40 38.55
CA MET A 1 -4.51 -37.36 38.10
C MET A 1 -5.12 -36.67 36.89
N GLU A 2 -6.09 -35.81 37.13
CA GLU A 2 -6.49 -34.75 36.20
C GLU A 2 -5.55 -33.58 36.46
N GLY A 3 -5.01 -32.91 35.43
CA GLY A 3 -4.39 -31.60 35.68
C GLY A 3 -3.29 -31.07 34.76
N PHE A 4 -2.84 -31.75 33.70
CA PHE A 4 -1.79 -31.15 32.85
C PHE A 4 -1.97 -31.28 31.33
N GLY A 5 -2.97 -32.02 30.86
CA GLY A 5 -3.26 -32.20 29.42
C GLY A 5 -4.40 -31.35 28.86
N GLY A 6 -5.17 -30.65 29.71
CA GLY A 6 -6.35 -29.86 29.31
C GLY A 6 -6.15 -28.34 29.33
N LEU A 7 -4.95 -27.85 29.65
CA LEU A 7 -4.63 -26.41 29.72
C LEU A 7 -4.00 -25.87 28.42
N PHE A 8 -3.52 -26.76 27.56
CA PHE A 8 -3.00 -26.46 26.24
C PHE A 8 -3.89 -27.24 25.27
N GLY A 9 -4.84 -26.55 24.66
CA GLY A 9 -5.83 -27.16 23.75
C GLY A 9 -5.17 -28.04 22.68
N ASP A 10 -5.92 -29.04 22.21
CA ASP A 10 -5.44 -30.08 21.31
C ASP A 10 -4.50 -29.53 20.21
N PRO A 11 -3.37 -30.19 19.93
CA PRO A 11 -2.36 -29.70 18.99
C PRO A 11 -2.94 -29.39 17.60
N ASP A 12 -3.99 -30.11 17.19
CA ASP A 12 -4.73 -29.87 15.94
C ASP A 12 -5.55 -28.57 15.97
N GLU A 13 -6.12 -28.19 17.12
CA GLU A 13 -6.87 -26.95 17.27
C GLU A 13 -5.93 -25.74 17.30
N LEU A 14 -4.76 -25.88 17.93
CA LEU A 14 -3.68 -24.88 17.84
C LEU A 14 -3.16 -24.75 16.42
N GLN A 15 -2.93 -25.85 15.71
CA GLN A 15 -2.49 -25.82 14.32
C GLN A 15 -3.52 -25.15 13.41
N ARG A 16 -4.81 -25.43 13.62
CA ARG A 16 -5.91 -24.79 12.88
C ARG A 16 -6.00 -23.29 13.15
N LYS A 17 -5.92 -22.87 14.42
CA LYS A 17 -5.89 -21.44 14.79
C LYS A 17 -4.65 -20.72 14.24
N MET A 18 -3.49 -21.38 14.23
CA MET A 18 -2.26 -20.84 13.64
C MET A 18 -2.38 -20.71 12.11
N ALA A 19 -3.03 -21.65 11.43
CA ALA A 19 -3.29 -21.57 9.99
C ALA A 19 -4.26 -20.42 9.65
N GLU A 20 -5.36 -20.28 10.41
CA GLU A 20 -6.31 -19.17 10.27
C GLU A 20 -5.65 -17.81 10.59
N PHE A 21 -4.79 -17.76 11.62
CA PHE A 21 -4.00 -16.58 11.96
C PHE A 21 -2.98 -16.23 10.87
N ALA A 22 -2.31 -17.23 10.27
CA ALA A 22 -1.37 -17.03 9.18
C ALA A 22 -2.05 -16.51 7.91
N ASP A 23 -3.27 -16.97 7.60
CA ASP A 23 -4.05 -16.49 6.47
C ASP A 23 -4.53 -15.04 6.69
N GLN A 24 -5.01 -14.73 7.90
CA GLN A 24 -5.39 -13.37 8.28
C GLN A 24 -4.20 -12.40 8.25
N MET A 25 -3.03 -12.82 8.74
CA MET A 25 -1.79 -12.03 8.71
C MET A 25 -1.33 -11.75 7.27
N GLN A 26 -1.44 -12.72 6.37
CA GLN A 26 -1.14 -12.53 4.94
C GLN A 26 -2.11 -11.54 4.28
N GLY A 27 -3.40 -11.60 4.62
CA GLY A 27 -4.41 -10.65 4.15
C GLY A 27 -4.15 -9.22 4.64
N ALA A 28 -3.82 -9.06 5.93
CA ALA A 28 -3.52 -7.76 6.54
C ALA A 28 -2.25 -7.11 5.95
N GLN A 29 -1.20 -7.90 5.70
CA GLN A 29 0.03 -7.40 5.05
C GLN A 29 -0.22 -6.90 3.63
N ARG A 30 -1.06 -7.59 2.85
CA ARG A 30 -1.44 -7.16 1.49
C ARG A 30 -2.18 -5.82 1.49
N LEU A 31 -3.06 -5.58 2.47
CA LEU A 31 -3.80 -4.32 2.62
C LEU A 31 -2.88 -3.16 3.05
N ALA A 32 -2.11 -3.35 4.12
CA ALA A 32 -1.19 -2.32 4.62
C ALA A 32 -0.14 -1.90 3.58
N TRP A 33 0.29 -2.83 2.73
CA TRP A 33 1.20 -2.53 1.64
C TRP A 33 0.54 -1.72 0.51
N ALA A 34 -0.74 -1.98 0.19
CA ALA A 34 -1.48 -1.24 -0.83
C ALA A 34 -1.64 0.25 -0.48
N ASP A 35 -1.90 0.55 0.79
CA ASP A 35 -2.00 1.95 1.26
C ASP A 35 -0.65 2.68 1.17
N ASN A 36 0.45 2.00 1.50
CA ASN A 36 1.81 2.55 1.36
C ASN A 36 2.20 2.78 -0.10
N ALA A 37 1.77 1.91 -1.01
CA ALA A 37 1.99 2.01 -2.45
C ALA A 37 1.28 3.22 -3.07
N ILE A 38 -0.01 3.42 -2.77
CA ILE A 38 -0.75 4.59 -3.26
C ILE A 38 -0.16 5.88 -2.69
N LYS A 39 0.19 5.88 -1.40
CA LYS A 39 0.87 7.01 -0.76
C LYS A 39 2.17 7.37 -1.48
N LEU A 40 2.99 6.37 -1.82
CA LEU A 40 4.23 6.58 -2.57
C LEU A 40 3.98 7.23 -3.94
N ALA A 41 2.96 6.78 -4.68
CA ALA A 41 2.62 7.39 -5.97
C ALA A 41 2.19 8.87 -5.83
N VAL A 42 1.45 9.20 -4.78
CA VAL A 42 1.08 10.59 -4.45
C VAL A 42 2.30 11.41 -4.09
N ASP A 43 3.17 10.89 -3.22
CA ASP A 43 4.40 11.59 -2.78
C ASP A 43 5.33 11.90 -3.96
N LEU A 44 5.47 10.95 -4.90
CA LEU A 44 6.21 11.15 -6.15
C LEU A 44 5.60 12.27 -7.02
N THR A 45 4.27 12.28 -7.14
CA THR A 45 3.54 13.30 -7.91
C THR A 45 3.71 14.69 -7.29
N VAL A 46 3.61 14.81 -5.96
CA VAL A 46 3.82 16.07 -5.23
C VAL A 46 5.26 16.56 -5.41
N ALA A 47 6.25 15.66 -5.28
CA ALA A 47 7.64 16.00 -5.49
C ALA A 47 7.92 16.51 -6.91
N ALA A 48 7.26 15.95 -7.92
CA ALA A 48 7.38 16.41 -9.30
C ALA A 48 6.76 17.80 -9.50
N VAL A 49 5.55 18.03 -9.00
CA VAL A 49 4.88 19.35 -9.07
C VAL A 49 5.75 20.43 -8.42
N ASN A 50 6.36 20.15 -7.28
CA ASN A 50 7.23 21.09 -6.57
C ASN A 50 8.53 21.45 -7.31
N ARG A 51 8.92 20.69 -8.36
CA ARG A 51 10.08 21.01 -9.21
C ARG A 51 9.73 21.87 -10.42
N VAL A 52 8.44 21.97 -10.77
CA VAL A 52 8.01 22.76 -11.93
C VAL A 52 7.91 24.22 -11.53
N ASN A 53 8.44 25.09 -12.38
CA ASN A 53 8.28 26.54 -12.21
C ASN A 53 6.89 26.94 -12.73
N ILE A 54 5.96 27.21 -11.81
CA ILE A 54 4.57 27.56 -12.11
C ILE A 54 4.41 29.08 -11.97
N GLN A 55 3.87 29.73 -12.99
CA GLN A 55 3.74 31.19 -13.05
C GLN A 55 2.38 31.62 -13.62
N GLY A 56 2.03 32.89 -13.42
CA GLY A 56 0.78 33.48 -13.90
C GLY A 56 -0.27 33.66 -12.80
N SER A 57 -1.50 33.93 -13.23
CA SER A 57 -2.68 34.04 -12.38
C SER A 57 -3.06 32.71 -11.74
N THR A 58 -3.87 32.73 -10.69
CA THR A 58 -4.30 31.53 -9.97
C THR A 58 -4.90 30.46 -10.89
N GLU A 59 -5.71 30.86 -11.88
CA GLU A 59 -6.30 29.90 -12.83
C GLU A 59 -5.24 29.27 -13.75
N GLU A 60 -4.28 30.06 -14.23
CA GLU A 60 -3.18 29.57 -15.06
C GLU A 60 -2.27 28.62 -14.28
N GLN A 61 -2.01 28.92 -13.01
CA GLN A 61 -1.25 28.05 -12.12
C GLN A 61 -1.99 26.72 -11.89
N ALA A 62 -3.30 26.76 -11.63
CA ALA A 62 -4.12 25.56 -11.48
C ALA A 62 -4.12 24.70 -12.75
N GLN A 63 -4.19 25.33 -13.93
CA GLN A 63 -4.12 24.62 -15.20
C GLN A 63 -2.77 23.94 -15.42
N GLN A 64 -1.67 24.62 -15.06
CA GLN A 64 -0.33 24.06 -15.12
C GLN A 64 -0.17 22.87 -14.17
N ILE A 65 -0.62 22.99 -12.91
CA ILE A 65 -0.60 21.87 -11.94
C ILE A 65 -1.39 20.67 -12.49
N ARG A 66 -2.60 20.91 -13.02
CA ARG A 66 -3.43 19.84 -13.63
C ARG A 66 -2.70 19.14 -14.77
N SER A 67 -1.97 19.89 -15.61
CA SER A 67 -1.20 19.32 -16.72
C SER A 67 -0.06 18.42 -16.25
N VAL A 68 0.66 18.81 -15.19
CA VAL A 68 1.73 18.00 -14.60
C VAL A 68 1.16 16.74 -13.96
N MET A 69 0.08 16.87 -13.18
CA MET A 69 -0.58 15.73 -12.54
C MET A 69 -1.11 14.72 -13.55
N ALA A 70 -1.64 15.18 -14.69
CA ALA A 70 -2.19 14.31 -15.74
C ALA A 70 -1.13 13.37 -16.36
N VAL A 71 0.15 13.76 -16.32
CA VAL A 71 1.26 12.94 -16.82
C VAL A 71 1.88 12.11 -15.69
N VAL A 72 2.25 12.77 -14.58
CA VAL A 72 3.09 12.14 -13.55
C VAL A 72 2.31 11.13 -12.70
N PHE A 73 1.05 11.41 -12.35
CA PHE A 73 0.31 10.54 -11.46
C PHE A 73 0.03 9.16 -12.06
N PRO A 74 -0.46 9.03 -13.32
CA PRO A 74 -0.62 7.73 -13.97
C PRO A 74 0.69 6.93 -14.08
N GLU A 75 1.82 7.60 -14.36
CA GLU A 75 3.13 6.94 -14.44
C GLU A 75 3.60 6.43 -13.08
N ALA A 76 3.47 7.26 -12.02
CA ALA A 76 3.79 6.85 -10.66
C ALA A 76 2.93 5.67 -10.19
N VAL A 77 1.63 5.66 -10.53
CA VAL A 77 0.73 4.53 -10.24
C VAL A 77 1.16 3.28 -11.01
N THR A 78 1.54 3.42 -12.28
CA THR A 78 2.02 2.29 -13.10
C THR A 78 3.28 1.69 -12.50
N LEU A 79 4.27 2.51 -12.15
CA LEU A 79 5.52 2.06 -11.54
C LEU A 79 5.28 1.30 -10.23
N VAL A 80 4.39 1.81 -9.38
CA VAL A 80 4.02 1.14 -8.12
C VAL A 80 3.30 -0.19 -8.38
N ARG A 81 2.45 -0.27 -9.42
CA ARG A 81 1.79 -1.52 -9.83
C ARG A 81 2.79 -2.55 -10.38
N GLU A 82 3.78 -2.12 -11.13
CA GLU A 82 4.84 -3.00 -11.66
C GLU A 82 5.73 -3.55 -10.54
N ALA A 83 6.13 -2.68 -9.60
CA ALA A 83 6.86 -3.08 -8.40
C ALA A 83 6.10 -4.14 -7.57
N ARG A 84 4.76 -4.10 -7.57
CA ARG A 84 3.91 -5.16 -6.98
C ARG A 84 4.06 -6.49 -7.71
N MET A 85 3.97 -6.47 -9.04
CA MET A 85 3.95 -7.70 -9.84
C MET A 85 5.28 -8.43 -9.78
N GLY A 86 6.40 -7.71 -9.62
CA GLY A 86 7.72 -8.31 -9.40
C GLY A 86 7.93 -8.96 -8.01
N LEU A 87 7.04 -8.72 -7.05
CA LEU A 87 7.08 -9.31 -5.69
C LEU A 87 6.23 -10.59 -5.55
N GLN A 88 5.48 -11.00 -6.59
CA GLN A 88 4.57 -12.16 -6.57
C GLN A 88 5.18 -13.41 -7.17
#